data_AF-A0A350Y208-F1
#
_entry.id   AF-A0A350Y208-F1
#
_cell.length_a   1.000
_cell.length_b   1.000
_cell.length_c   1.000
_cell.angle_alpha   90.00
_cell.angle_beta   90.00
_cell.angle_gamma   90.00
#
_symmetry.space_group_name_H-M   'P 1'
#
loop_
_entity.id
_entity.type
_entity.pdbx_description
1 polymer ?
#
loop_
_entity_poly.entity_id
_entity_poly.type
_entity_poly.pdbx_seq_one_letter_code
_entity_poly.pdbx_strand_id
1 'polypeptide(L)'
;MNQRVAAVRESLSAESDRKVLCFYTNTTNQLQNLRLIKMPNTSWQRVVFPGERLMFEAITESNLEVYLNDTVTAVIPCSKLQVK
;
A
#
# COMPACT_ATOMS: atom_id res chain seq x y z
N MET A 1 12.88 11.30 46.30
CA MET A 1 12.66 12.33 45.26
C MET A 1 12.46 11.58 43.94
N ASN A 2 11.22 11.17 43.68
CA ASN A 2 10.85 10.41 42.48
C ASN A 2 10.13 11.37 41.53
N GLN A 3 10.64 11.51 40.29
CA GLN A 3 9.88 11.83 39.07
C GLN A 3 10.88 12.03 37.92
N ARG A 4 10.63 11.69 36.66
CA ARG A 4 9.71 10.79 35.95
C ARG A 4 10.11 10.97 34.46
N VAL A 5 10.28 9.86 33.76
CA VAL A 5 9.91 9.60 32.35
C VAL A 5 10.45 10.53 31.25
N ALA A 6 11.24 9.92 30.35
CA ALA A 6 11.63 10.48 29.06
C ALA A 6 10.41 10.83 28.19
N ALA A 7 10.32 12.09 27.75
CA ALA A 7 9.37 12.51 26.73
C ALA A 7 10.01 12.35 25.35
N VAL A 8 9.82 11.19 24.71
CA VAL A 8 9.91 11.12 23.24
C VAL A 8 8.66 11.83 22.73
N ARG A 9 8.83 13.05 22.23
CA ARG A 9 7.78 13.76 21.50
C ARG A 9 7.62 13.05 20.16
N GLU A 10 6.80 12.01 20.11
CA GLU A 10 6.15 11.61 18.86
C GLU A 10 5.24 12.77 18.47
N SER A 11 5.77 13.65 17.62
CA SER A 11 4.95 14.53 16.82
C SER A 11 4.12 13.65 15.89
N LEU A 12 2.98 13.18 16.41
CA LEU A 12 1.85 12.68 15.63
C LEU A 12 1.40 13.85 14.76
N SER A 13 2.03 13.99 13.59
CA SER A 13 1.56 14.92 12.58
C SER A 13 0.12 14.58 12.31
N ALA A 14 -0.77 15.52 12.63
CA ALA A 14 -2.21 15.46 12.50
C ALA A 14 -2.69 15.46 11.03
N GLU A 15 -1.90 14.90 10.11
CA GLU A 15 -2.43 14.38 8.86
C GLU A 15 -2.84 12.95 9.16
N SER A 16 -4.12 12.78 9.47
CA SER A 16 -4.78 11.49 9.40
C SER A 16 -4.57 10.93 8.00
N ASP A 17 -3.44 10.27 7.77
CA ASP A 17 -3.14 9.47 6.59
C ASP A 17 -4.39 8.63 6.36
N ARG A 18 -5.18 8.98 5.34
CA ARG A 18 -6.50 8.37 5.11
C ARG A 18 -6.25 6.95 4.65
N LYS A 19 -6.02 6.06 5.62
CA LYS A 19 -5.85 4.64 5.39
C LYS A 19 -7.12 4.12 4.75
N VAL A 20 -6.96 3.44 3.63
CA VAL A 20 -8.01 2.81 2.88
C VAL A 20 -7.70 1.34 2.76
N LEU A 21 -8.76 0.53 2.80
CA LEU A 21 -8.68 -0.88 2.46
C LEU A 21 -8.84 -1.02 0.96
N CYS A 22 -7.78 -1.44 0.28
CA CYS A 22 -7.76 -1.66 -1.15
C CYS A 22 -8.08 -3.12 -1.49
N PHE A 23 -8.68 -3.33 -2.65
CA PHE A 23 -8.93 -4.64 -3.25
C PHE A 23 -8.42 -4.68 -4.69
N TYR A 24 -7.61 -5.68 -5.02
CA TYR A 24 -7.11 -5.94 -6.36
C TYR A 24 -7.41 -7.39 -6.75
N THR A 25 -7.71 -7.62 -8.03
CA THR A 25 -7.82 -8.97 -8.60
C THR A 25 -6.91 -9.05 -9.81
N ASN A 26 -6.05 -10.06 -9.87
CA ASN A 26 -5.33 -10.38 -11.08
C ASN A 26 -6.29 -11.10 -12.05
N THR A 27 -6.86 -10.36 -12.99
CA THR A 27 -7.76 -10.92 -14.02
C THR A 27 -7.02 -11.49 -15.22
N THR A 28 -5.69 -11.55 -15.18
CA THR A 28 -4.87 -12.09 -16.26
C THR A 28 -4.55 -13.57 -16.01
N ASN A 29 -4.04 -14.25 -17.04
CA ASN A 29 -3.57 -15.63 -16.94
C ASN A 29 -2.05 -15.72 -16.62
N GLN A 30 -1.45 -14.63 -16.15
CA GLN A 30 -0.02 -14.56 -15.86
C GLN A 30 0.23 -14.16 -14.40
N LEU A 31 1.38 -14.55 -13.84
CA LEU A 31 1.82 -14.06 -12.54
C LEU A 31 2.08 -12.55 -12.63
N GLN A 32 1.67 -11.82 -11.60
CA GLN A 32 1.94 -10.39 -11.48
C GLN A 32 2.68 -10.12 -10.17
N ASN A 33 3.53 -9.10 -10.16
CA ASN A 33 4.12 -8.58 -8.93
C ASN A 33 3.56 -7.18 -8.67
N LEU A 34 2.90 -7.00 -7.53
CA LEU A 34 2.33 -5.75 -7.10
C LEU A 34 3.30 -5.03 -6.18
N ARG A 35 3.49 -3.72 -6.38
CA ARG A 35 4.30 -2.87 -5.51
C ARG A 35 3.50 -1.66 -5.06
N LEU A 36 3.49 -1.40 -3.76
CA LEU A 36 2.86 -0.21 -3.20
C LEU A 36 3.91 0.90 -3.12
N ILE A 37 3.68 2.00 -3.83
CA ILE A 37 4.59 3.15 -3.83
C ILE A 37 3.97 4.29 -3.02
N LYS A 38 4.65 4.64 -1.93
CA LYS A 38 4.52 5.91 -1.22
C LYS A 38 5.89 6.37 -0.74
N MET A 39 6.23 7.64 -1.00
CA MET A 39 7.40 8.29 -0.44
C MET A 39 7.26 8.45 1.09
N PRO A 40 8.29 8.18 1.90
CA PRO A 40 9.65 7.84 1.49
C PRO A 40 10.01 6.34 1.61
N ASN A 41 9.21 5.48 2.27
CA ASN A 41 9.75 4.22 2.82
C ASN A 41 8.90 2.95 2.63
N THR A 42 8.04 2.84 1.61
CA THR A 42 7.21 1.62 1.47
C THR A 42 7.92 0.52 0.69
N SER A 43 8.30 -0.58 1.38
CA SER A 43 8.94 -1.79 0.81
C SER A 43 7.96 -2.91 0.47
N TRP A 44 6.67 -2.61 0.43
CA TRP A 44 5.64 -3.62 0.23
C TRP A 44 5.59 -4.07 -1.24
N GLN A 45 5.72 -5.38 -1.42
CA GLN A 45 5.54 -6.06 -2.70
C GLN A 45 4.91 -7.43 -2.50
N ARG A 46 4.10 -7.88 -3.47
CA ARG A 46 3.42 -9.19 -3.44
C ARG A 46 3.25 -9.78 -4.82
N VAL A 47 3.57 -11.07 -4.97
CA VAL A 47 3.18 -11.84 -6.15
C VAL A 47 1.69 -12.17 -6.04
N VAL A 48 0.96 -12.05 -7.15
CA VAL A 48 -0.47 -12.37 -7.24
C VAL A 48 -0.70 -13.34 -8.41
N PHE A 49 -1.31 -14.47 -8.13
CA PHE A 49 -1.60 -15.53 -9.10
C PHE A 49 -2.79 -15.19 -10.01
N PRO A 50 -2.91 -15.81 -11.19
CA PRO A 50 -4.11 -15.72 -12.02
C PRO A 50 -5.39 -15.97 -11.22
N GLY A 51 -6.33 -15.02 -11.27
CA GLY A 51 -7.61 -15.08 -10.55
C GLY A 51 -7.55 -14.79 -9.05
N GLU A 52 -6.36 -14.61 -8.47
CA GLU A 52 -6.22 -14.32 -7.04
C GLU A 52 -6.71 -12.90 -6.72
N ARG A 53 -7.31 -12.79 -5.54
CA ARG A 53 -7.82 -11.55 -4.97
C ARG A 53 -6.96 -11.16 -3.78
N LEU A 54 -6.46 -9.93 -3.79
CA LEU A 54 -5.62 -9.39 -2.73
C LEU A 54 -6.31 -8.18 -2.10
N MET A 55 -6.46 -8.22 -0.77
CA MET A 55 -6.81 -7.06 0.03
C MET A 55 -5.58 -6.56 0.79
N PHE A 56 -5.40 -5.25 0.84
CA PHE A 56 -4.25 -4.64 1.54
C PHE A 56 -4.61 -3.24 2.02
N GLU A 57 -3.97 -2.80 3.10
CA GLU A 57 -4.08 -1.43 3.58
C GLU A 57 -3.08 -0.53 2.85
N ALA A 58 -3.53 0.65 2.45
CA ALA A 58 -2.70 1.69 1.86
C ALA A 58 -3.18 3.06 2.32
N ILE A 59 -2.38 4.08 2.09
CA ILE A 59 -2.83 5.46 2.24
C ILE A 59 -3.46 5.92 0.93
N THR A 60 -4.53 6.73 0.98
CA THR A 60 -5.33 7.18 -0.17
C THR A 60 -4.47 7.73 -1.33
N GLU A 61 -3.41 8.46 -1.01
CA GLU A 61 -2.49 9.09 -1.97
C GLU A 61 -1.45 8.11 -2.58
N SER A 62 -1.41 6.87 -2.13
CA SER A 62 -0.47 5.85 -2.62
C SER A 62 -0.90 5.30 -3.98
N ASN A 63 0.05 4.72 -4.72
CA ASN A 63 -0.22 4.03 -5.98
C ASN A 63 0.21 2.56 -5.91
N LEU A 64 -0.57 1.68 -6.52
CA LEU A 64 -0.23 0.29 -6.75
C LEU A 64 0.35 0.15 -8.15
N GLU A 65 1.63 -0.21 -8.25
CA GLU A 65 2.24 -0.62 -9.51
C GLU A 65 2.02 -2.11 -9.74
N VAL A 66 1.68 -2.48 -10.98
CA VAL A 66 1.50 -3.86 -11.42
C VAL A 66 2.61 -4.21 -12.41
N TYR A 67 3.46 -5.15 -12.04
CA TYR A 67 4.55 -5.65 -12.88
C TYR A 67 4.16 -6.98 -13.54
N LEU A 68 4.51 -7.11 -14.82
CA LEU A 68 4.53 -8.37 -15.56
C LEU A 68 5.92 -8.52 -16.18
N ASN A 69 6.63 -9.59 -15.83
CA ASN A 69 8.01 -9.85 -16.30
C ASN A 69 8.91 -8.60 -16.18
N ASP A 70 8.99 -8.03 -14.97
CA ASP A 70 9.78 -6.83 -14.63
C ASP A 70 9.39 -5.52 -15.33
N THR A 71 8.31 -5.52 -16.12
CA THR A 71 7.78 -4.32 -16.76
C THR A 71 6.54 -3.82 -16.02
N VAL A 72 6.52 -2.53 -15.68
CA VAL A 72 5.30 -1.87 -15.15
C VAL A 72 4.26 -1.83 -16.26
N THR A 73 3.15 -2.53 -16.06
CA THR A 73 2.02 -2.59 -16.99
C THR A 73 0.87 -1.69 -16.58
N ALA A 74 0.75 -1.38 -15.28
CA ALA A 74 -0.25 -0.46 -14.77
C ALA A 74 0.24 0.25 -13.51
N VAL A 75 -0.25 1.48 -13.31
CA VAL A 75 -0.12 2.24 -12.07
C VAL A 75 -1.52 2.69 -11.67
N ILE A 76 -2.00 2.22 -10.51
CA ILE A 76 -3.39 2.40 -10.08
C ILE A 76 -3.42 3.18 -8.77
N PRO A 77 -4.06 4.36 -8.71
CA PRO A 77 -4.27 5.07 -7.46
C PRO A 77 -5.06 4.22 -6.45
N CYS A 78 -4.62 4.16 -5.20
CA CYS A 78 -5.29 3.39 -4.15
C CYS A 78 -6.72 3.87 -3.88
N SER A 79 -6.99 5.17 -4.09
CA SER A 79 -8.35 5.73 -4.07
C SER A 79 -9.33 5.06 -5.04
N LYS A 80 -8.84 4.45 -6.13
CA LYS A 80 -9.66 3.69 -7.09
C LYS A 80 -9.82 2.22 -6.73
N LEU A 81 -8.99 1.70 -5.83
CA LEU A 81 -9.03 0.32 -5.35
C LEU A 81 -9.77 0.17 -4.01
N GLN A 82 -10.21 1.29 -3.43
CA GLN A 82 -10.88 1.31 -2.14
C GLN A 82 -12.16 0.46 -2.15
N VAL A 83 -12.26 -0.43 -1.16
CA VAL A 83 -13.50 -1.16 -0.84
C VAL A 83 -14.50 -0.16 -0.26
N LYS A 84 -15.72 -0.15 -0.82
CA LYS A 84 -16.83 0.70 -0.36
C LYS A 84 -17.72 -0.03 0.63
#